data_AF-F4H3F9-F1
#
_entry.id   AF-F4H3F9-F1
#
_cell.length_a   1.000
_cell.length_b   1.000
_cell.length_c   1.000
_cell.angle_alpha   90.00
_cell.angle_beta   90.00
_cell.angle_gamma   90.00
#
_symmetry.space_group_name_H-M   'P 1'
#
loop_
_entity.id
_entity.type
_entity.pdbx_description
1 polymer ?
#
loop_
_entity_poly.entity_id
_entity_poly.type
_entity_poly.pdbx_seq_one_letter_code
_entity_poly.pdbx_strand_id
1 'polypeptide(L)'
;MEQRDGRATGRVGTGRTRRVLLVALVTVGVLAGGVTAAGAAPGEDHLLPGEVLEPGQALVSADGSQTLVVQPDGDLGLYGADGAARWTAGTTVPGVRLAVADDGDVRLVGPDGEPVWSTGTVGAAGAALVVQDDGDVVVRAPDGVVVWQSGTAVRPSLLGPGGELRPGEALSSPDGRHTLLVLDDGDVVLLGPDAATRWSTGTHEPGSTLRLGDDGNLVLGAPDGSWEWRSRTAGNPGATLVVQDDGDVVLYAVDGTPLWSSGTALGPAELAPGAALSAGQELASLDGHLRLRLDETALTLTYDGRAVWAAPVPAAPGAGARLAVQDDGNLVLAAADGTPLWATGTASAPGSRLRTEGGSVLLVAATGQELWRVDVPPELLVRRAELALDCTAVDAPIPLEDTVVTETGVRVHPCLAAGVDELLLAARADGIDLHAWGWRSAEQQIALRARNCHASGSDPSVVTCHPPTAVPGTSRHERGLALDLTVDGRVVQRGSAAFAWLVEHAPAYGLENLPSEAWHWSVDGW
;
A
#
# COMPACT_ATOMS: atom_id res chain seq x y z
N MET A 1 78.32 -3.37 -15.55
CA MET A 1 79.14 -4.34 -14.81
C MET A 1 78.16 -5.37 -14.23
N GLU A 2 77.75 -6.28 -15.11
CA GLU A 2 77.78 -7.76 -14.93
C GLU A 2 76.70 -8.27 -13.96
N GLN A 3 75.57 -8.77 -14.46
CA GLN A 3 75.29 -10.10 -15.03
C GLN A 3 75.16 -11.24 -14.00
N ARG A 4 74.08 -12.02 -14.23
CA ARG A 4 73.89 -13.49 -14.05
C ARG A 4 73.14 -14.02 -12.82
N ASP A 5 71.88 -14.35 -13.08
CA ASP A 5 71.34 -15.72 -13.21
C ASP A 5 72.06 -16.88 -12.48
N GLY A 6 71.28 -17.70 -11.76
CA GLY A 6 71.74 -18.95 -11.17
C GLY A 6 70.62 -19.88 -10.66
N ARG A 7 70.15 -20.75 -11.56
CA ARG A 7 69.13 -21.82 -11.42
C ARG A 7 69.37 -22.85 -10.31
N ALA A 8 68.25 -23.24 -9.67
CA ALA A 8 67.74 -24.58 -9.35
C ALA A 8 68.65 -25.84 -9.31
N THR A 9 68.51 -26.61 -8.22
CA THR A 9 68.44 -28.10 -8.09
C THR A 9 68.04 -28.40 -6.63
N GLY A 10 67.23 -29.37 -6.19
CA GLY A 10 66.75 -30.62 -6.76
C GLY A 10 66.89 -31.76 -5.73
N ARG A 11 65.74 -32.18 -5.15
CA ARG A 11 65.35 -33.57 -4.76
C ARG A 11 65.82 -34.28 -3.46
N VAL A 12 64.79 -34.89 -2.82
CA VAL A 12 64.71 -36.17 -2.06
C VAL A 12 65.38 -36.17 -0.68
N GLY A 13 64.79 -36.62 0.43
CA GLY A 13 63.57 -37.36 0.72
C GLY A 13 63.82 -38.31 1.91
N THR A 14 62.75 -38.63 2.65
CA THR A 14 62.60 -39.68 3.69
C THR A 14 62.90 -39.32 5.15
N GLY A 15 61.90 -39.56 6.01
CA GLY A 15 62.03 -39.49 7.48
C GLY A 15 60.75 -39.14 8.27
N ARG A 16 59.65 -39.90 8.11
CA ARG A 16 58.55 -40.01 9.11
C ARG A 16 59.19 -40.29 10.50
N THR A 17 58.72 -39.87 11.67
CA THR A 17 57.41 -39.48 12.19
C THR A 17 57.66 -39.02 13.63
N ARG A 18 57.04 -37.94 14.10
CA ARG A 18 56.64 -37.75 15.52
C ARG A 18 55.53 -36.72 15.57
N ARG A 19 54.29 -37.20 15.80
CA ARG A 19 53.14 -36.36 16.11
C ARG A 19 53.37 -35.78 17.51
N VAL A 20 53.49 -34.47 17.61
CA VAL A 20 53.38 -33.71 18.87
C VAL A 20 52.07 -32.95 18.77
N LEU A 21 51.15 -33.26 19.69
CA LEU A 21 49.94 -32.48 19.95
C LEU A 21 50.38 -31.07 20.38
N LEU A 22 50.01 -30.05 19.60
CA LEU A 22 49.89 -28.68 20.10
C LEU A 22 48.41 -28.42 20.34
N VAL A 23 48.07 -28.23 21.61
CA VAL A 23 46.79 -27.71 22.07
C VAL A 23 46.77 -26.22 21.69
N ALA A 24 46.04 -25.88 20.64
CA ALA A 24 45.68 -24.50 20.34
C ALA A 24 44.40 -24.17 21.12
N LEU A 25 44.54 -23.34 22.15
CA LEU A 25 43.43 -22.76 22.89
C LEU A 25 42.73 -21.74 21.96
N VAL A 26 41.69 -22.16 21.25
CA VAL A 26 40.80 -21.23 20.55
C VAL A 26 39.80 -20.72 21.57
N THR A 27 40.01 -19.50 22.05
CA THR A 27 38.96 -18.72 22.70
C THR A 27 37.92 -18.38 21.64
N VAL A 28 36.85 -19.19 21.56
CA VAL A 28 35.61 -18.78 20.91
C VAL A 28 34.97 -17.74 21.82
N GLY A 29 35.24 -16.47 21.52
CA GLY A 29 34.38 -15.39 22.00
C GLY A 29 33.04 -15.55 21.32
N VAL A 30 32.09 -16.19 21.99
CA VAL A 30 30.68 -16.11 21.63
C VAL A 30 30.29 -14.65 21.89
N LEU A 31 30.34 -13.83 20.85
CA LEU A 31 29.51 -12.63 20.79
C LEU A 31 28.08 -13.16 20.78
N ALA A 32 27.47 -13.25 21.96
CA ALA A 32 26.04 -13.30 22.09
C ALA A 32 25.51 -11.91 21.68
N GLY A 33 25.56 -11.64 20.37
CA GLY A 33 24.68 -10.66 19.77
C GLY A 33 23.30 -11.27 19.90
N GLY A 34 22.52 -10.80 20.89
CA GLY A 34 21.09 -11.06 20.89
C GLY A 34 20.59 -10.59 19.55
N VAL A 35 20.04 -11.53 18.77
CA VAL A 35 19.20 -11.17 17.64
C VAL A 35 18.03 -10.43 18.30
N THR A 36 18.04 -9.11 18.23
CA THR A 36 16.82 -8.36 18.53
C THR A 36 15.81 -8.86 17.51
N ALA A 37 14.74 -9.50 17.97
CA ALA A 37 13.61 -9.79 17.11
C ALA A 37 13.28 -8.49 16.36
N ALA A 38 13.17 -8.56 15.04
CA ALA A 38 12.67 -7.45 14.26
C ALA A 38 11.27 -7.12 14.84
N GLY A 39 11.10 -5.90 15.33
CA GLY A 39 9.78 -5.43 15.73
C GLY A 39 9.15 -4.79 14.51
N ALA A 40 7.89 -5.11 14.22
CA ALA A 40 7.14 -4.37 13.21
C ALA A 40 7.01 -2.89 13.62
N ALA A 41 6.92 -2.03 12.62
CA ALA A 41 6.58 -0.64 12.86
C ALA A 41 5.13 -0.52 13.35
N PRO A 42 4.84 0.26 14.40
CA PRO A 42 3.50 0.79 14.59
C PRO A 42 3.13 1.60 13.34
N GLY A 43 2.04 1.22 12.65
CA GLY A 43 1.52 1.93 11.47
C GLY A 43 1.81 1.28 10.11
N GLU A 44 2.47 0.13 10.05
CA GLU A 44 2.52 -0.69 8.83
C GLU A 44 1.20 -1.44 8.61
N ASP A 45 0.91 -1.80 7.36
CA ASP A 45 -0.28 -2.58 7.00
C ASP A 45 -0.07 -4.09 7.16
N HIS A 46 1.13 -4.53 7.53
CA HIS A 46 1.46 -5.94 7.65
C HIS A 46 2.41 -6.27 8.80
N LEU A 47 2.40 -7.54 9.22
CA LEU A 47 3.32 -8.15 10.18
C LEU A 47 3.99 -9.35 9.51
N LEU A 48 5.32 -9.30 9.36
CA LEU A 48 6.10 -10.34 8.67
C LEU A 48 6.46 -11.51 9.60
N PRO A 49 6.89 -12.67 9.04
CA PRO A 49 7.40 -13.79 9.83
C PRO A 49 8.50 -13.37 10.82
N GLY A 50 8.33 -13.74 12.09
CA GLY A 50 9.27 -13.43 13.16
C GLY A 50 9.10 -12.05 13.78
N GLU A 51 8.23 -11.20 13.23
CA GLU A 51 7.88 -9.90 13.81
C GLU A 51 6.80 -10.02 14.87
N VAL A 52 6.80 -9.04 15.76
CA VAL A 52 5.91 -8.97 16.92
C VAL A 52 5.28 -7.59 17.02
N LEU A 53 3.98 -7.57 17.32
CA LEU A 53 3.21 -6.40 17.71
C LEU A 53 2.96 -6.45 19.22
N GLU A 54 3.56 -5.52 19.96
CA GLU A 54 3.49 -5.39 21.42
C GLU A 54 2.17 -4.73 21.87
N PRO A 55 1.78 -4.87 23.16
CA PRO A 55 0.64 -4.15 23.71
C PRO A 55 0.69 -2.64 23.43
N GLY A 56 -0.41 -2.10 22.89
CA GLY A 56 -0.57 -0.70 22.51
C GLY A 56 -0.02 -0.35 21.11
N GLN A 57 0.62 -1.29 20.41
CA GLN A 57 1.02 -1.13 19.01
C GLN A 57 -0.10 -1.58 18.07
N ALA A 58 -0.10 -1.02 16.86
CA ALA A 58 -1.11 -1.28 15.86
C ALA A 58 -0.52 -1.41 14.46
N LEU A 59 -1.17 -2.22 13.63
CA LEU A 59 -1.09 -2.16 12.17
C LEU A 59 -2.20 -1.24 11.66
N VAL A 60 -1.93 -0.53 10.58
CA VAL A 60 -2.85 0.40 9.94
C VAL A 60 -2.91 0.07 8.47
N SER A 61 -4.11 -0.06 7.89
CA SER A 61 -4.24 -0.30 6.45
C SER A 61 -3.55 0.80 5.65
N ALA A 62 -3.11 0.48 4.43
CA ALA A 62 -2.37 1.42 3.58
C ALA A 62 -3.13 2.74 3.34
N ASP A 63 -4.47 2.71 3.30
CA ASP A 63 -5.32 3.88 3.15
C ASP A 63 -5.64 4.63 4.46
N GLY A 64 -5.17 4.11 5.60
CA GLY A 64 -5.38 4.62 6.94
C GLY A 64 -6.77 4.39 7.54
N SER A 65 -7.65 3.66 6.85
CA SER A 65 -9.06 3.51 7.23
C SER A 65 -9.31 2.41 8.27
N GLN A 66 -8.31 1.55 8.48
CA GLN A 66 -8.36 0.41 9.39
C GLN A 66 -7.24 0.48 10.41
N THR A 67 -7.49 -0.01 11.61
CA THR A 67 -6.45 -0.16 12.62
C THR A 67 -6.64 -1.47 13.36
N LEU A 68 -5.66 -2.37 13.24
CA LEU A 68 -5.59 -3.60 14.02
C LEU A 68 -4.64 -3.37 15.20
N VAL A 69 -5.14 -3.42 16.43
CA VAL A 69 -4.38 -3.06 17.64
C VAL A 69 -4.40 -4.20 18.66
N VAL A 70 -3.23 -4.49 19.24
CA VAL A 70 -3.13 -5.30 20.46
C VAL A 70 -3.40 -4.38 21.64
N GLN A 71 -4.54 -4.54 22.28
CA GLN A 71 -4.97 -3.67 23.37
C GLN A 71 -4.24 -4.02 24.69
N PRO A 72 -4.03 -3.03 25.59
CA PRO A 72 -3.35 -3.27 26.87
C PRO A 72 -4.06 -4.26 27.81
N ASP A 73 -5.39 -4.39 27.69
CA ASP A 73 -6.20 -5.36 28.42
C ASP A 73 -6.09 -6.79 27.87
N GLY A 74 -5.41 -6.92 26.73
CA GLY A 74 -5.05 -8.19 26.13
C GLY A 74 -6.01 -8.71 25.08
N ASP A 75 -6.86 -7.85 24.52
CA ASP A 75 -7.66 -8.16 23.35
C ASP A 75 -6.95 -7.71 22.06
N LEU A 76 -7.21 -8.37 20.93
CA LEU A 76 -6.79 -7.91 19.60
C LEU A 76 -8.01 -7.40 18.87
N GLY A 77 -8.06 -6.10 18.59
CA GLY A 77 -9.23 -5.48 17.97
C GLY A 77 -8.90 -4.86 16.61
N LEU A 78 -9.76 -5.10 15.63
CA LEU A 78 -9.80 -4.34 14.39
C LEU A 78 -10.84 -3.23 14.51
N TYR A 79 -10.44 -2.01 14.17
CA TYR A 79 -11.28 -0.83 14.24
C TYR A 79 -11.32 -0.11 12.92
N GLY A 80 -12.47 0.49 12.62
CA GLY A 80 -12.58 1.43 11.52
C GLY A 80 -12.11 2.84 11.85
N ALA A 81 -12.01 3.67 10.81
CA ALA A 81 -11.74 5.10 10.91
C ALA A 81 -12.82 5.88 11.67
N ASP A 82 -13.96 5.29 11.97
CA ASP A 82 -15.01 5.82 12.86
C ASP A 82 -14.78 5.42 14.33
N GLY A 83 -13.76 4.59 14.60
CA GLY A 83 -13.47 4.02 15.91
C GLY A 83 -14.39 2.86 16.30
N ALA A 84 -15.28 2.41 15.41
CA ALA A 84 -16.14 1.26 15.67
C ALA A 84 -15.29 -0.02 15.66
N ALA A 85 -15.47 -0.86 16.69
CA ALA A 85 -14.88 -2.19 16.70
C ALA A 85 -15.57 -3.04 15.63
N ARG A 86 -14.80 -3.45 14.61
CA ARG A 86 -15.26 -4.31 13.53
C ARG A 86 -15.14 -5.78 13.91
N TRP A 87 -14.07 -6.09 14.64
CA TRP A 87 -13.82 -7.43 15.14
C TRP A 87 -12.89 -7.42 16.35
N THR A 88 -12.99 -8.45 17.18
CA THR A 88 -12.12 -8.68 18.31
C THR A 88 -11.79 -10.17 18.44
N ALA A 89 -10.57 -10.51 18.83
CA ALA A 89 -10.19 -11.88 19.16
C ALA A 89 -10.91 -12.39 20.43
N GLY A 90 -11.39 -11.49 21.29
CA GLY A 90 -12.13 -11.81 22.50
C GLY A 90 -11.24 -12.32 23.63
N THR A 91 -9.95 -12.00 23.60
CA THR A 91 -8.98 -12.36 24.62
C THR A 91 -8.93 -11.29 25.70
N THR A 92 -8.55 -11.67 26.93
CA THR A 92 -8.53 -10.74 28.09
C THR A 92 -7.28 -10.93 28.94
N VAL A 93 -6.20 -11.45 28.34
CA VAL A 93 -4.94 -11.76 29.03
C VAL A 93 -4.01 -10.57 28.85
N PRO A 94 -3.79 -9.72 29.87
CA PRO A 94 -2.99 -8.51 29.70
C PRO A 94 -1.54 -8.84 29.34
N GLY A 95 -0.94 -7.98 28.52
CA GLY A 95 0.46 -8.15 28.10
C GLY A 95 0.68 -9.22 27.03
N VAL A 96 -0.38 -9.68 26.35
CA VAL A 96 -0.22 -10.50 25.14
C VAL A 96 0.42 -9.70 24.02
N ARG A 97 1.12 -10.40 23.14
CA ARG A 97 1.70 -9.86 21.91
C ARG A 97 1.23 -10.66 20.72
N LEU A 98 1.01 -9.99 19.58
CA LEU A 98 0.69 -10.66 18.33
C LEU A 98 2.00 -11.02 17.62
N ALA A 99 2.11 -12.24 17.12
CA ALA A 99 3.31 -12.69 16.42
C ALA A 99 2.94 -13.59 15.23
N VAL A 100 3.67 -13.44 14.14
CA VAL A 100 3.66 -14.40 13.03
C VAL A 100 4.79 -15.39 13.25
N ALA A 101 4.45 -16.63 13.56
CA ALA A 101 5.44 -17.67 13.84
C ALA A 101 6.06 -18.23 12.55
N ASP A 102 7.26 -18.81 12.69
CA ASP A 102 8.02 -19.40 11.56
C ASP A 102 7.25 -20.50 10.80
N ASP A 103 6.27 -21.14 11.46
CA ASP A 103 5.41 -22.15 10.87
C ASP A 103 4.23 -21.59 10.07
N GLY A 104 4.10 -20.26 9.98
CA GLY A 104 3.05 -19.57 9.23
C GLY A 104 1.78 -19.28 10.01
N ASP A 105 1.76 -19.62 11.30
CA ASP A 105 0.61 -19.36 12.17
C ASP A 105 0.70 -17.99 12.83
N VAL A 106 -0.40 -17.26 12.91
CA VAL A 106 -0.48 -15.96 13.58
C VAL A 106 -1.13 -16.15 14.94
N ARG A 107 -0.46 -15.73 16.00
CA ARG A 107 -0.83 -16.06 17.38
C ARG A 107 -0.80 -14.84 18.29
N LEU A 108 -1.79 -14.72 19.17
CA LEU A 108 -1.64 -13.93 20.38
C LEU A 108 -0.96 -14.79 21.44
N VAL A 109 0.19 -14.34 21.93
CA VAL A 109 1.03 -15.07 22.88
C VAL A 109 1.06 -14.32 24.21
N GLY A 110 0.70 -15.01 25.29
CA GLY A 110 0.73 -14.48 26.65
C GLY A 110 2.15 -14.24 27.19
N PRO A 111 2.31 -13.52 28.31
CA PRO A 111 3.61 -13.27 28.94
C PRO A 111 4.35 -14.55 29.38
N ASP A 112 3.61 -15.64 29.62
CA ASP A 112 4.12 -16.97 29.94
C ASP A 112 4.61 -17.75 28.70
N GLY A 113 4.37 -17.23 27.51
CA GLY A 113 4.74 -17.85 26.23
C GLY A 113 3.66 -18.75 25.64
N GLU A 114 2.51 -18.90 26.29
CA GLU A 114 1.43 -19.74 25.80
C GLU A 114 0.52 -18.98 24.81
N PRO A 115 0.09 -19.61 23.69
CA PRO A 115 -0.83 -18.99 22.76
C PRO A 115 -2.25 -18.94 23.36
N VAL A 116 -2.86 -17.75 23.34
CA VAL A 116 -4.24 -17.52 23.82
C VAL A 116 -5.25 -17.43 22.66
N TRP A 117 -4.77 -17.21 21.44
CA TRP A 117 -5.53 -17.21 20.19
C TRP A 117 -4.62 -17.55 19.01
N SER A 118 -5.16 -18.13 17.93
CA SER A 118 -4.42 -18.54 16.73
C SER A 118 -5.32 -18.51 15.49
N THR A 119 -4.74 -18.18 14.32
CA THR A 119 -5.40 -18.27 13.00
C THR A 119 -5.52 -19.72 12.49
N GLY A 120 -4.74 -20.65 13.04
CA GLY A 120 -4.73 -22.06 12.65
C GLY A 120 -4.00 -22.31 11.33
N THR A 121 -3.11 -21.41 10.91
CA THR A 121 -2.47 -21.42 9.57
C THR A 121 -1.12 -22.15 9.55
N VAL A 122 -0.93 -23.11 10.47
CA VAL A 122 0.29 -23.94 10.53
C VAL A 122 0.54 -24.64 9.19
N GLY A 123 1.74 -24.47 8.65
CA GLY A 123 2.15 -25.01 7.35
C GLY A 123 2.26 -23.95 6.25
N ALA A 124 1.84 -22.71 6.51
CA ALA A 124 2.00 -21.57 5.62
C ALA A 124 3.31 -20.79 5.90
N ALA A 125 4.43 -21.52 6.03
CA ALA A 125 5.71 -20.91 6.40
C ALA A 125 6.06 -19.72 5.49
N GLY A 126 6.44 -18.60 6.10
CA GLY A 126 6.71 -17.35 5.39
C GLY A 126 5.47 -16.46 5.14
N ALA A 127 4.28 -16.86 5.61
CA ALA A 127 3.09 -16.03 5.49
C ALA A 127 3.21 -14.73 6.30
N ALA A 128 2.57 -13.66 5.83
CA ALA A 128 2.43 -12.39 6.54
C ALA A 128 0.98 -12.18 6.97
N LEU A 129 0.76 -11.52 8.11
CA LEU A 129 -0.54 -10.96 8.46
C LEU A 129 -0.66 -9.60 7.76
N VAL A 130 -1.78 -9.30 7.11
CA VAL A 130 -2.00 -8.05 6.38
C VAL A 130 -3.36 -7.47 6.75
N VAL A 131 -3.41 -6.19 7.11
CA VAL A 131 -4.63 -5.39 7.27
C VAL A 131 -4.91 -4.70 5.95
N GLN A 132 -6.01 -5.07 5.32
CA GLN A 132 -6.39 -4.56 4.01
C GLN A 132 -7.26 -3.31 4.15
N ASP A 133 -7.25 -2.44 3.14
CA ASP A 133 -7.99 -1.17 3.15
C ASP A 133 -9.51 -1.38 3.23
N ASP A 134 -10.00 -2.48 2.66
CA ASP A 134 -11.39 -2.89 2.78
C ASP A 134 -11.82 -3.25 4.21
N GLY A 135 -10.88 -3.40 5.14
CA GLY A 135 -11.12 -3.78 6.52
C GLY A 135 -11.16 -5.27 6.79
N ASP A 136 -10.66 -6.11 5.89
CA ASP A 136 -10.28 -7.47 6.25
C ASP A 136 -8.86 -7.54 6.81
N VAL A 137 -8.62 -8.55 7.65
CA VAL A 137 -7.29 -8.98 8.06
C VAL A 137 -7.07 -10.37 7.49
N VAL A 138 -5.99 -10.53 6.73
CA VAL A 138 -5.68 -11.79 6.04
C VAL A 138 -4.32 -12.33 6.44
N VAL A 139 -4.18 -13.66 6.41
CA VAL A 139 -2.86 -14.32 6.40
C VAL A 139 -2.56 -14.71 4.96
N ARG A 140 -1.54 -14.09 4.38
CA ARG A 140 -1.15 -14.26 2.99
C ARG A 140 0.16 -15.03 2.89
N ALA A 141 0.15 -16.16 2.20
CA ALA A 141 1.35 -16.95 1.93
C ALA A 141 2.28 -16.26 0.91
N PRO A 142 3.57 -16.62 0.83
CA PRO A 142 4.52 -15.99 -0.09
C PRO A 142 4.16 -16.06 -1.58
N ASP A 143 3.36 -17.05 -1.97
CA ASP A 143 2.84 -17.21 -3.34
C ASP A 143 1.59 -16.35 -3.62
N GLY A 144 1.17 -15.53 -2.64
CA GLY A 144 0.03 -14.63 -2.72
C GLY A 144 -1.30 -15.26 -2.30
N VAL A 145 -1.34 -16.56 -1.99
CA VAL A 145 -2.57 -17.25 -1.58
C VAL A 145 -2.98 -16.80 -0.18
N VAL A 146 -4.24 -16.37 -0.03
CA VAL A 146 -4.84 -16.08 1.28
C VAL A 146 -5.23 -17.41 1.93
N VAL A 147 -4.58 -17.74 3.04
CA VAL A 147 -4.80 -19.01 3.78
C VAL A 147 -5.72 -18.85 4.98
N TRP A 148 -5.99 -17.61 5.39
CA TRP A 148 -6.98 -17.23 6.40
C TRP A 148 -7.42 -15.79 6.20
N GLN A 149 -8.66 -15.48 6.58
CA GLN A 149 -9.22 -14.13 6.57
C GLN A 149 -10.18 -13.95 7.76
N SER A 150 -10.24 -12.75 8.33
CA SER A 150 -11.14 -12.43 9.45
C SER A 150 -12.60 -12.27 9.02
N GLY A 151 -12.86 -11.98 7.74
CA GLY A 151 -14.20 -11.74 7.19
C GLY A 151 -14.79 -10.40 7.61
N THR A 152 -13.95 -9.38 7.81
CA THR A 152 -14.32 -8.11 8.45
C THR A 152 -14.39 -6.92 7.49
N ALA A 153 -14.25 -7.17 6.19
CA ALA A 153 -14.34 -6.14 5.17
C ALA A 153 -15.61 -5.28 5.33
N VAL A 154 -15.43 -3.96 5.45
CA VAL A 154 -16.44 -2.90 5.59
C VAL A 154 -17.42 -2.89 4.43
N ARG A 155 -16.87 -3.07 3.23
CA ARG A 155 -17.59 -3.37 2.01
C ARG A 155 -16.92 -4.62 1.45
N PRO A 156 -17.61 -5.75 1.37
CA PRO A 156 -17.00 -6.94 0.82
C PRO A 156 -16.59 -6.65 -0.61
N SER A 157 -15.46 -7.20 -1.05
CA SER A 157 -15.07 -7.22 -2.46
C SER A 157 -15.92 -8.18 -3.30
N LEU A 158 -16.88 -8.87 -2.66
CA LEU A 158 -17.53 -10.03 -3.21
C LEU A 158 -19.04 -10.03 -2.94
N LEU A 159 -19.83 -10.33 -3.97
CA LEU A 159 -21.24 -10.66 -3.85
C LEU A 159 -21.45 -12.12 -4.23
N GLY A 160 -21.80 -12.95 -3.25
CA GLY A 160 -22.02 -14.38 -3.43
C GLY A 160 -23.41 -14.72 -4.01
N PRO A 161 -23.68 -16.01 -4.29
CA PRO A 161 -24.97 -16.49 -4.77
C PRO A 161 -26.12 -16.08 -3.84
N GLY A 162 -27.20 -15.57 -4.42
CA GLY A 162 -28.36 -15.07 -3.67
C GLY A 162 -28.15 -13.69 -3.06
N GLY A 163 -26.94 -13.11 -3.17
CA GLY A 163 -26.61 -11.78 -2.69
C GLY A 163 -27.31 -10.67 -3.47
N GLU A 164 -27.58 -9.56 -2.78
CA GLU A 164 -28.23 -8.37 -3.30
C GLU A 164 -27.52 -7.12 -2.78
N LEU A 165 -27.39 -6.11 -3.64
CA LEU A 165 -27.03 -4.74 -3.30
C LEU A 165 -28.23 -3.82 -3.57
N ARG A 166 -28.58 -3.03 -2.56
CA ARG A 166 -29.63 -2.02 -2.60
C ARG A 166 -29.06 -0.64 -2.91
N PRO A 167 -29.88 0.35 -3.29
CA PRO A 167 -29.42 1.73 -3.41
C PRO A 167 -28.65 2.19 -2.17
N GLY A 168 -27.46 2.77 -2.40
CA GLY A 168 -26.50 3.19 -1.38
C GLY A 168 -25.52 2.11 -0.91
N GLU A 169 -25.79 0.83 -1.20
CA GLU A 169 -24.87 -0.28 -0.91
C GLU A 169 -23.81 -0.41 -2.02
N ALA A 170 -22.61 -0.84 -1.64
CA ALA A 170 -21.51 -0.99 -2.57
C ALA A 170 -20.58 -2.13 -2.17
N LEU A 171 -19.84 -2.64 -3.15
CA LEU A 171 -18.66 -3.47 -2.97
C LEU A 171 -17.42 -2.60 -3.18
N SER A 172 -16.30 -2.94 -2.53
CA SER A 172 -15.02 -2.27 -2.74
C SER A 172 -13.92 -3.27 -3.05
N SER A 173 -12.97 -2.90 -3.90
CA SER A 173 -11.76 -3.71 -4.08
C SER A 173 -11.05 -3.90 -2.73
N PRO A 174 -10.32 -5.02 -2.54
CA PRO A 174 -9.54 -5.26 -1.33
C PRO A 174 -8.61 -4.10 -0.93
N ASP A 175 -8.04 -3.40 -1.92
CA ASP A 175 -7.22 -2.20 -1.74
C ASP A 175 -8.00 -0.87 -1.63
N GLY A 176 -9.33 -0.94 -1.51
CA GLY A 176 -10.22 0.21 -1.30
C GLY A 176 -10.30 1.22 -2.46
N ARG A 177 -9.54 1.05 -3.54
CA ARG A 177 -9.43 2.04 -4.64
C ARG A 177 -10.64 2.04 -5.59
N HIS A 178 -11.33 0.92 -5.70
CA HIS A 178 -12.43 0.75 -6.64
C HIS A 178 -13.72 0.45 -5.90
N THR A 179 -14.81 1.12 -6.25
CA THR A 179 -16.10 0.92 -5.57
C THR A 179 -17.21 0.71 -6.59
N LEU A 180 -17.88 -0.44 -6.53
CA LEU A 180 -19.08 -0.74 -7.29
C LEU A 180 -20.31 -0.37 -6.46
N LEU A 181 -20.99 0.73 -6.82
CA LEU A 181 -22.08 1.34 -6.06
C LEU A 181 -23.39 1.29 -6.85
N VAL A 182 -24.48 0.93 -6.16
CA VAL A 182 -25.85 1.14 -6.67
C VAL A 182 -26.30 2.54 -6.24
N LEU A 183 -26.51 3.43 -7.19
CA LEU A 183 -26.96 4.80 -6.95
C LEU A 183 -28.47 4.85 -6.68
N ASP A 184 -28.91 5.91 -5.97
CA ASP A 184 -30.33 6.14 -5.65
C ASP A 184 -31.21 6.37 -6.89
N ASP A 185 -30.60 6.80 -7.99
CA ASP A 185 -31.28 6.99 -9.27
C ASP A 185 -31.46 5.69 -10.06
N GLY A 186 -30.88 4.58 -9.61
CA GLY A 186 -31.01 3.27 -10.25
C GLY A 186 -29.87 2.93 -11.23
N ASP A 187 -28.81 3.72 -11.29
CA ASP A 187 -27.58 3.32 -12.00
C ASP A 187 -26.69 2.45 -11.10
N VAL A 188 -25.91 1.57 -11.71
CA VAL A 188 -24.82 0.86 -11.01
C VAL A 188 -23.51 1.32 -11.62
N VAL A 189 -22.67 1.94 -10.81
CA VAL A 189 -21.41 2.55 -11.25
C VAL A 189 -20.22 1.89 -10.60
N LEU A 190 -19.16 1.69 -11.38
CA LEU A 190 -17.83 1.42 -10.86
C LEU A 190 -17.06 2.73 -10.80
N LEU A 191 -16.68 3.16 -9.61
CA LEU A 191 -15.86 4.34 -9.38
C LEU A 191 -14.40 3.93 -9.22
N GLY A 192 -13.48 4.71 -9.79
CA GLY A 192 -12.05 4.65 -9.51
C GLY A 192 -11.66 5.49 -8.28
N PRO A 193 -10.37 5.52 -7.92
CA PRO A 193 -9.88 6.23 -6.73
C PRO A 193 -9.97 7.77 -6.86
N ASP A 194 -10.16 8.28 -8.08
CA ASP A 194 -10.43 9.67 -8.42
C ASP A 194 -11.93 10.03 -8.38
N ALA A 195 -12.77 9.08 -7.94
CA ALA A 195 -14.23 9.13 -8.00
C ALA A 195 -14.81 9.24 -9.43
N ALA A 196 -14.03 9.05 -10.50
CA ALA A 196 -14.57 9.01 -11.85
C ALA A 196 -15.20 7.64 -12.14
N THR A 197 -16.36 7.69 -12.80
CA THR A 197 -17.07 6.51 -13.30
C THR A 197 -16.26 5.81 -14.39
N ARG A 198 -15.86 4.56 -14.14
CA ARG A 198 -15.15 3.68 -15.08
C ARG A 198 -16.11 2.82 -15.88
N TRP A 199 -17.22 2.44 -15.26
CA TRP A 199 -18.28 1.65 -15.88
C TRP A 199 -19.62 2.02 -15.27
N SER A 200 -20.68 1.88 -16.05
CA SER A 200 -22.07 2.18 -15.66
C SER A 200 -23.02 1.22 -16.39
N THR A 201 -24.11 0.82 -15.74
CA THR A 201 -25.21 0.11 -16.42
C THR A 201 -26.02 1.02 -17.34
N GLY A 202 -25.96 2.34 -17.13
CA GLY A 202 -26.68 3.37 -17.87
C GLY A 202 -28.18 3.40 -17.57
N THR A 203 -28.57 2.82 -16.43
CA THR A 203 -29.95 2.67 -15.97
C THR A 203 -30.32 3.78 -15.01
N HIS A 204 -31.61 4.14 -14.90
CA HIS A 204 -32.03 5.33 -14.16
C HIS A 204 -33.44 5.16 -13.54
N GLU A 205 -33.76 3.97 -13.02
CA GLU A 205 -34.99 3.73 -12.28
C GLU A 205 -34.73 3.68 -10.75
N PRO A 206 -35.21 4.70 -9.99
CA PRO A 206 -34.98 4.76 -8.55
C PRO A 206 -35.51 3.53 -7.81
N GLY A 207 -34.74 3.05 -6.84
CA GLY A 207 -35.09 1.87 -6.05
C GLY A 207 -34.68 0.53 -6.70
N SER A 208 -34.02 0.56 -7.86
CA SER A 208 -33.43 -0.64 -8.48
C SER A 208 -32.39 -1.30 -7.57
N THR A 209 -32.33 -2.63 -7.58
CA THR A 209 -31.40 -3.44 -6.77
C THR A 209 -30.58 -4.37 -7.66
N LEU A 210 -29.27 -4.47 -7.42
CA LEU A 210 -28.39 -5.40 -8.12
C LEU A 210 -28.34 -6.74 -7.39
N ARG A 211 -28.78 -7.83 -8.02
CA ARG A 211 -28.88 -9.15 -7.39
C ARG A 211 -28.15 -10.22 -8.20
N LEU A 212 -27.35 -11.04 -7.53
CA LEU A 212 -26.79 -12.25 -8.11
C LEU A 212 -27.70 -13.44 -7.77
N GLY A 213 -28.45 -13.92 -8.76
CA GLY A 213 -29.34 -15.06 -8.57
C GLY A 213 -28.60 -16.37 -8.30
N ASP A 214 -29.28 -17.31 -7.64
CA ASP A 214 -28.78 -18.68 -7.41
C ASP A 214 -28.49 -19.44 -8.73
N ASP A 215 -29.05 -18.98 -9.84
CA ASP A 215 -28.78 -19.49 -11.19
C ASP A 215 -27.47 -18.95 -11.80
N GLY A 216 -26.78 -18.05 -11.09
CA GLY A 216 -25.54 -17.43 -11.53
C GLY A 216 -25.71 -16.19 -12.41
N ASN A 217 -26.92 -15.64 -12.54
CA ASN A 217 -27.15 -14.43 -13.33
C ASN A 217 -27.15 -13.18 -12.43
N LEU A 218 -26.26 -12.24 -12.74
CA LEU A 218 -26.28 -10.90 -12.13
C LEU A 218 -27.30 -10.02 -12.87
N VAL A 219 -28.27 -9.46 -12.13
CA VAL A 219 -29.43 -8.72 -12.67
C VAL A 219 -29.64 -7.45 -11.87
N LEU A 220 -29.85 -6.33 -12.56
CA LEU A 220 -30.39 -5.11 -11.97
C LEU A 220 -31.91 -5.09 -12.14
N GLY A 221 -32.63 -5.28 -11.04
CA GLY A 221 -34.08 -5.38 -11.00
C GLY A 221 -34.75 -4.10 -10.53
N ALA A 222 -35.80 -3.67 -11.22
CA ALA A 222 -36.64 -2.55 -10.83
C ALA A 222 -37.64 -2.95 -9.74
N PRO A 223 -38.20 -1.99 -8.97
CA PRO A 223 -39.17 -2.28 -7.89
C PRO A 223 -40.44 -3.02 -8.33
N ASP A 224 -40.82 -2.92 -9.62
CA ASP A 224 -41.98 -3.61 -10.19
C ASP A 224 -41.71 -5.09 -10.54
N GLY A 225 -40.48 -5.57 -10.32
CA GLY A 225 -40.04 -6.93 -10.60
C GLY A 225 -39.57 -7.17 -12.03
N SER A 226 -39.57 -6.14 -12.89
CA SER A 226 -38.87 -6.18 -14.17
C SER A 226 -37.35 -6.03 -13.97
N TRP A 227 -36.57 -6.25 -15.03
CA TRP A 227 -35.13 -6.05 -15.00
C TRP A 227 -34.72 -5.05 -16.07
N GLU A 228 -33.75 -4.22 -15.73
CA GLU A 228 -33.23 -3.15 -16.60
C GLU A 228 -31.92 -3.56 -17.26
N TRP A 229 -31.09 -4.30 -16.53
CA TRP A 229 -29.81 -4.81 -16.99
C TRP A 229 -29.56 -6.24 -16.49
N ARG A 230 -28.77 -7.01 -17.23
CA ARG A 230 -28.29 -8.34 -16.81
C ARG A 230 -26.99 -8.74 -17.49
N SER A 231 -26.17 -9.50 -16.78
CA SER A 231 -24.90 -10.11 -17.23
C SER A 231 -25.09 -11.24 -18.27
N ARG A 232 -26.27 -11.89 -18.28
CA ARG A 232 -26.62 -13.02 -19.17
C ARG A 232 -25.81 -14.30 -18.87
N THR A 233 -25.53 -14.55 -17.60
CA THR A 233 -24.71 -15.68 -17.13
C THR A 233 -25.52 -16.77 -16.42
N ALA A 234 -26.85 -16.80 -16.62
CA ALA A 234 -27.71 -17.85 -16.06
C ALA A 234 -27.26 -19.26 -16.47
N GLY A 235 -27.42 -20.22 -15.54
CA GLY A 235 -26.96 -21.61 -15.69
C GLY A 235 -25.63 -21.91 -15.00
N ASN A 236 -25.09 -20.97 -14.23
CA ASN A 236 -23.83 -21.09 -13.50
C ASN A 236 -24.06 -20.96 -11.98
N PRO A 237 -24.76 -21.92 -11.34
CA PRO A 237 -25.03 -21.84 -9.92
C PRO A 237 -23.74 -21.81 -9.09
N GLY A 238 -23.74 -21.02 -8.02
CA GLY A 238 -22.54 -20.80 -7.21
C GLY A 238 -21.61 -19.72 -7.76
N ALA A 239 -21.97 -19.04 -8.86
CA ALA A 239 -21.19 -17.91 -9.36
C ALA A 239 -21.08 -16.79 -8.32
N THR A 240 -20.01 -16.02 -8.44
CA THR A 240 -19.64 -15.00 -7.46
C THR A 240 -19.12 -13.76 -8.17
N LEU A 241 -19.63 -12.58 -7.81
CA LEU A 241 -19.17 -11.30 -8.35
C LEU A 241 -18.02 -10.79 -7.48
N VAL A 242 -16.95 -10.29 -8.09
CA VAL A 242 -15.75 -9.80 -7.40
C VAL A 242 -15.35 -8.44 -7.97
N VAL A 243 -15.10 -7.46 -7.10
CA VAL A 243 -14.40 -6.20 -7.43
C VAL A 243 -12.92 -6.39 -7.13
N GLN A 244 -12.07 -6.14 -8.13
CA GLN A 244 -10.64 -6.45 -8.07
C GLN A 244 -9.80 -5.19 -7.90
N ASP A 245 -8.58 -5.34 -7.37
CA ASP A 245 -7.61 -4.25 -7.14
C ASP A 245 -7.12 -3.57 -8.43
N ASP A 246 -7.26 -4.25 -9.56
CA ASP A 246 -7.00 -3.69 -10.89
C ASP A 246 -8.19 -2.88 -11.44
N GLY A 247 -9.29 -2.79 -10.69
CA GLY A 247 -10.48 -2.05 -11.11
C GLY A 247 -11.34 -2.79 -12.14
N ASP A 248 -11.21 -4.11 -12.29
CA ASP A 248 -12.22 -4.93 -12.96
C ASP A 248 -13.31 -5.41 -11.99
N VAL A 249 -14.51 -5.60 -12.53
CA VAL A 249 -15.61 -6.27 -11.84
C VAL A 249 -15.92 -7.53 -12.62
N VAL A 250 -15.67 -8.68 -12.00
CA VAL A 250 -15.71 -9.97 -12.67
C VAL A 250 -16.69 -10.90 -11.99
N LEU A 251 -17.54 -11.54 -12.78
CA LEU A 251 -18.36 -12.66 -12.32
C LEU A 251 -17.63 -13.97 -12.61
N TYR A 252 -17.25 -14.70 -11.56
CA TYR A 252 -16.58 -15.99 -11.66
C TYR A 252 -17.54 -17.16 -11.46
N ALA A 253 -17.30 -18.25 -12.18
CA ALA A 253 -17.84 -19.56 -11.85
C ALA A 253 -17.13 -20.16 -10.62
N VAL A 254 -17.69 -21.22 -10.05
CA VAL A 254 -17.12 -21.92 -8.86
C VAL A 254 -15.70 -22.44 -9.11
N ASP A 255 -15.35 -22.76 -10.35
CA ASP A 255 -14.02 -23.23 -10.74
C ASP A 255 -13.01 -22.10 -11.05
N GLY A 256 -13.41 -20.83 -10.85
CA GLY A 256 -12.60 -19.65 -11.12
C GLY A 256 -12.63 -19.17 -12.57
N THR A 257 -13.44 -19.79 -13.45
CA THR A 257 -13.59 -19.31 -14.83
C THR A 257 -14.35 -17.98 -14.87
N PRO A 258 -13.85 -16.93 -15.55
CA PRO A 258 -14.59 -15.67 -15.70
C PRO A 258 -15.77 -15.86 -16.67
N LEU A 259 -16.98 -15.53 -16.22
CA LEU A 259 -18.23 -15.60 -16.96
C LEU A 259 -18.62 -14.26 -17.60
N TRP A 260 -18.31 -13.16 -16.91
CA TRP A 260 -18.56 -11.79 -17.34
C TRP A 260 -17.53 -10.86 -16.69
N SER A 261 -17.17 -9.77 -17.35
CA SER A 261 -16.26 -8.73 -16.86
C SER A 261 -16.78 -7.36 -17.31
N SER A 262 -16.58 -6.32 -16.48
CA SER A 262 -16.84 -4.93 -16.88
C SER A 262 -15.86 -4.43 -17.93
N GLY A 263 -14.71 -5.11 -18.10
CA GLY A 263 -13.66 -4.77 -19.04
C GLY A 263 -12.89 -3.51 -18.64
N THR A 264 -12.84 -3.24 -17.33
CA THR A 264 -12.27 -2.00 -16.76
C THR A 264 -10.90 -2.20 -16.12
N ALA A 265 -10.39 -3.45 -16.11
CA ALA A 265 -9.07 -3.79 -15.62
C ALA A 265 -8.00 -2.78 -16.09
N LEU A 266 -7.31 -2.19 -15.14
CA LEU A 266 -6.14 -1.35 -15.37
C LEU A 266 -4.95 -2.26 -15.66
N GLY A 267 -4.11 -1.84 -16.60
CA GLY A 267 -2.81 -2.48 -16.81
C GLY A 267 -1.95 -2.37 -15.55
N PRO A 268 -0.93 -3.24 -15.40
CA PRO A 268 -0.05 -3.16 -14.24
C PRO A 268 0.62 -1.79 -14.16
N ALA A 269 0.80 -1.27 -12.94
CA ALA A 269 1.49 0.00 -12.72
C ALA A 269 3.01 -0.09 -12.79
N GLU A 270 3.55 -1.29 -12.98
CA GLU A 270 5.00 -1.53 -13.02
C GLU A 270 5.36 -2.63 -14.03
N LEU A 271 6.49 -2.42 -14.71
CA LEU A 271 7.22 -3.45 -15.44
C LEU A 271 8.48 -3.81 -14.64
N ALA A 272 8.46 -5.01 -14.05
CA ALA A 272 9.55 -5.56 -13.26
C ALA A 272 10.83 -5.78 -14.09
N PRO A 273 12.01 -5.90 -13.46
CA PRO A 273 13.26 -6.18 -14.16
C PRO A 273 13.17 -7.45 -15.02
N GLY A 274 13.59 -7.38 -16.28
CA GLY A 274 13.55 -8.50 -17.22
C GLY A 274 12.16 -8.81 -17.79
N ALA A 275 11.10 -8.15 -17.33
CA ALA A 275 9.79 -8.22 -17.95
C ALA A 275 9.74 -7.33 -19.21
N ALA A 276 8.81 -7.65 -20.11
CA ALA A 276 8.62 -6.92 -21.35
C ALA A 276 7.13 -6.64 -21.61
N LEU A 277 6.85 -5.42 -22.05
CA LEU A 277 5.58 -5.03 -22.64
C LEU A 277 5.62 -5.35 -24.15
N SER A 278 4.68 -6.15 -24.63
CA SER A 278 4.54 -6.51 -26.05
C SER A 278 3.53 -5.61 -26.76
N ALA A 279 3.56 -5.56 -28.09
CA ALA A 279 2.54 -4.86 -28.86
C ALA A 279 1.12 -5.30 -28.49
N GLY A 280 0.24 -4.33 -28.24
CA GLY A 280 -1.12 -4.49 -27.75
C GLY A 280 -1.28 -4.35 -26.23
N GLN A 281 -0.18 -4.38 -25.47
CA GLN A 281 -0.20 -4.27 -24.00
C GLN A 281 0.05 -2.84 -23.51
N GLU A 282 -0.34 -2.58 -22.26
CA GLU A 282 -0.15 -1.30 -21.60
C GLU A 282 0.25 -1.44 -20.13
N LEU A 283 0.86 -0.37 -19.59
CA LEU A 283 0.93 -0.08 -18.17
C LEU A 283 -0.05 1.05 -17.85
N ALA A 284 -0.62 1.06 -16.65
CA ALA A 284 -1.53 2.11 -16.22
C ALA A 284 -1.24 2.55 -14.78
N SER A 285 -1.38 3.85 -14.51
CA SER A 285 -1.38 4.37 -13.14
C SER A 285 -2.52 3.73 -12.35
N LEU A 286 -2.38 3.69 -11.02
CA LEU A 286 -3.39 3.10 -10.12
C LEU A 286 -4.71 3.88 -10.16
N ASP A 287 -4.67 5.15 -10.54
CA ASP A 287 -5.85 5.95 -10.85
C ASP A 287 -6.36 5.77 -12.29
N GLY A 288 -5.67 5.04 -13.16
CA GLY A 288 -6.08 4.75 -14.53
C GLY A 288 -6.16 5.95 -15.48
N HIS A 289 -5.75 7.15 -15.05
CA HIS A 289 -5.67 8.33 -15.92
C HIS A 289 -4.49 8.23 -16.87
N LEU A 290 -3.33 7.80 -16.38
CA LEU A 290 -2.10 7.68 -17.14
C LEU A 290 -1.97 6.27 -17.70
N ARG A 291 -1.74 6.15 -19.01
CA ARG A 291 -1.53 4.86 -19.69
C ARG A 291 -0.35 4.94 -20.63
N LEU A 292 0.63 4.05 -20.44
CA LEU A 292 1.73 3.81 -21.37
C LEU A 292 1.41 2.57 -22.21
N ARG A 293 1.12 2.78 -23.49
CA ARG A 293 0.66 1.72 -24.39
C ARG A 293 1.63 1.50 -25.53
N LEU A 294 1.99 0.24 -25.78
CA LEU A 294 2.75 -0.15 -26.96
C LEU A 294 1.77 -0.74 -27.99
N ASP A 295 1.61 -0.08 -29.12
CA ASP A 295 0.87 -0.58 -30.28
C ASP A 295 1.83 -0.83 -31.46
N GLU A 296 1.32 -1.42 -32.55
CA GLU A 296 2.11 -1.69 -33.76
C GLU A 296 2.65 -0.41 -34.44
N THR A 297 2.08 0.75 -34.11
CA THR A 297 2.41 2.03 -34.73
C THR A 297 3.28 2.94 -33.86
N ALA A 298 3.17 2.85 -32.53
CA ALA A 298 3.87 3.72 -31.61
C ALA A 298 3.89 3.16 -30.17
N LEU A 299 4.83 3.66 -29.36
CA LEU A 299 4.75 3.64 -27.90
C LEU A 299 4.27 5.02 -27.45
N THR A 300 3.10 5.09 -26.83
CA THR A 300 2.44 6.35 -26.46
C THR A 300 2.12 6.40 -24.98
N LEU A 301 2.28 7.58 -24.40
CA LEU A 301 1.78 7.92 -23.07
C LEU A 301 0.54 8.80 -23.25
N THR A 302 -0.56 8.42 -22.60
CA THR A 302 -1.81 9.16 -22.63
C THR A 302 -2.28 9.49 -21.23
N TYR A 303 -2.86 10.67 -21.03
CA TYR A 303 -3.55 11.08 -19.80
C TYR A 303 -5.00 11.41 -20.15
N ASP A 304 -5.98 10.72 -19.54
CA ASP A 304 -7.41 10.84 -19.91
C ASP A 304 -7.67 10.66 -21.41
N GLY A 305 -6.95 9.71 -22.03
CA GLY A 305 -7.02 9.44 -23.46
C GLY A 305 -6.36 10.49 -24.37
N ARG A 306 -5.84 11.59 -23.81
CA ARG A 306 -5.06 12.59 -24.54
C ARG A 306 -3.60 12.16 -24.58
N ALA A 307 -3.01 12.04 -25.78
CA ALA A 307 -1.58 11.77 -25.92
C ALA A 307 -0.75 12.93 -25.34
N VAL A 308 0.14 12.62 -24.40
CA VAL A 308 1.05 13.58 -23.75
C VAL A 308 2.50 13.37 -24.16
N TRP A 309 2.86 12.14 -24.56
CA TRP A 309 4.18 11.81 -25.08
C TRP A 309 4.12 10.61 -26.03
N ALA A 310 5.08 10.52 -26.95
CA ALA A 310 5.31 9.35 -27.79
C ALA A 310 6.81 9.11 -27.96
N ALA A 311 7.22 7.85 -28.01
CA ALA A 311 8.62 7.51 -28.20
C ALA A 311 9.12 7.99 -29.58
N PRO A 312 10.24 8.73 -29.65
CA PRO A 312 10.80 9.17 -30.91
C PRO A 312 11.49 7.99 -31.61
N VAL A 313 10.70 7.23 -32.39
CA VAL A 313 11.16 6.07 -33.15
C VAL A 313 11.43 6.43 -34.61
N PRO A 314 12.46 5.82 -35.25
CA PRO A 314 12.76 6.05 -36.66
C PRO A 314 11.80 5.33 -37.61
N ALA A 315 11.07 4.32 -37.12
CA ALA A 315 10.09 3.53 -37.84
C ALA A 315 9.03 2.96 -36.87
N ALA A 316 7.88 2.55 -37.42
CA ALA A 316 6.81 1.94 -36.63
C ALA A 316 7.28 0.64 -35.95
N PRO A 317 6.88 0.36 -34.69
CA PRO A 317 7.32 -0.82 -33.96
C PRO A 317 6.93 -2.16 -34.60
N GLY A 318 5.70 -2.29 -35.10
CA GLY A 318 5.13 -3.51 -35.66
C GLY A 318 4.65 -4.54 -34.61
N ALA A 319 3.92 -5.56 -35.07
CA ALA A 319 3.24 -6.55 -34.23
C ALA A 319 4.13 -7.37 -33.27
N GLY A 320 5.44 -7.47 -33.55
CA GLY A 320 6.39 -8.20 -32.71
C GLY A 320 7.25 -7.32 -31.80
N ALA A 321 6.98 -6.02 -31.75
CA ALA A 321 7.76 -5.10 -30.93
C ALA A 321 7.63 -5.38 -29.43
N ARG A 322 8.69 -5.05 -28.70
CA ARG A 322 8.77 -5.20 -27.25
C ARG A 322 9.46 -4.01 -26.61
N LEU A 323 8.89 -3.48 -25.54
CA LEU A 323 9.52 -2.56 -24.61
C LEU A 323 9.96 -3.35 -23.38
N ALA A 324 11.25 -3.32 -23.04
CA ALA A 324 11.76 -4.09 -21.89
C ALA A 324 12.82 -3.29 -21.13
N VAL A 325 12.83 -3.45 -19.81
CA VAL A 325 13.99 -3.06 -19.00
C VAL A 325 15.00 -4.20 -19.07
N GLN A 326 16.13 -3.94 -19.72
CA GLN A 326 17.20 -4.92 -19.91
C GLN A 326 17.99 -5.15 -18.61
N ASP A 327 18.77 -6.23 -18.56
CA ASP A 327 19.54 -6.62 -17.37
C ASP A 327 20.54 -5.54 -16.91
N ASP A 328 20.98 -4.68 -17.82
CA ASP A 328 21.87 -3.54 -17.53
C ASP A 328 21.15 -2.30 -17.00
N GLY A 329 19.82 -2.34 -16.88
CA GLY A 329 18.97 -1.24 -16.44
C GLY A 329 18.41 -0.36 -17.56
N ASN A 330 18.80 -0.60 -18.81
CA ASN A 330 18.35 0.23 -19.92
C ASN A 330 16.92 -0.14 -20.35
N LEU A 331 16.02 0.83 -20.39
CA LEU A 331 14.70 0.65 -21.01
C LEU A 331 14.83 0.78 -22.54
N VAL A 332 14.49 -0.28 -23.26
CA VAL A 332 14.67 -0.37 -24.72
C VAL A 332 13.36 -0.81 -25.38
N LEU A 333 12.95 -0.05 -26.40
CA LEU A 333 11.94 -0.46 -27.38
C LEU A 333 12.65 -1.09 -28.58
N ALA A 334 12.36 -2.35 -28.86
CA ALA A 334 12.94 -3.10 -29.97
C ALA A 334 11.87 -3.65 -30.92
N ALA A 335 12.22 -3.77 -32.20
CA ALA A 335 11.42 -4.46 -33.21
C ALA A 335 11.43 -5.98 -32.99
N ALA A 336 10.61 -6.71 -33.77
CA ALA A 336 10.47 -8.15 -33.67
C ALA A 336 11.78 -8.95 -33.85
N ASP A 337 12.73 -8.40 -34.62
CA ASP A 337 14.05 -9.01 -34.86
C ASP A 337 15.10 -8.62 -33.82
N GLY A 338 14.72 -7.85 -32.78
CA GLY A 338 15.60 -7.36 -31.74
C GLY A 338 16.33 -6.06 -32.09
N THR A 339 16.09 -5.48 -33.27
CA THR A 339 16.66 -4.17 -33.63
C THR A 339 16.14 -3.09 -32.68
N PRO A 340 17.01 -2.35 -31.97
CA PRO A 340 16.57 -1.27 -31.09
C PRO A 340 16.01 -0.11 -31.92
N LEU A 341 14.79 0.31 -31.58
CA LEU A 341 14.10 1.45 -32.20
C LEU A 341 14.26 2.72 -31.36
N TRP A 342 14.27 2.58 -30.04
CA TRP A 342 14.46 3.67 -29.08
C TRP A 342 14.99 3.10 -27.75
N ALA A 343 15.75 3.90 -27.01
CA ALA A 343 16.22 3.53 -25.68
C ALA A 343 16.40 4.77 -24.80
N THR A 344 16.31 4.58 -23.49
CA THR A 344 16.52 5.65 -22.49
C THR A 344 18.01 6.02 -22.30
N GLY A 345 18.93 5.09 -22.59
CA GLY A 345 20.37 5.32 -22.43
C GLY A 345 20.86 5.18 -20.99
N THR A 346 20.14 4.43 -20.17
CA THR A 346 20.36 4.27 -18.71
C THR A 346 21.10 2.98 -18.35
N ALA A 347 21.83 2.40 -19.32
CA ALA A 347 22.65 1.20 -19.13
C ALA A 347 23.74 1.44 -18.08
N SER A 348 23.56 0.90 -16.88
CA SER A 348 24.49 0.85 -15.72
C SER A 348 23.77 0.60 -14.38
N ALA A 349 22.45 0.41 -14.39
CA ALA A 349 21.62 0.27 -13.19
C ALA A 349 20.83 -1.06 -13.23
N PRO A 350 21.47 -2.22 -13.02
CA PRO A 350 20.78 -3.51 -13.01
C PRO A 350 19.67 -3.55 -11.95
N GLY A 351 18.59 -4.28 -12.25
CA GLY A 351 17.41 -4.35 -11.39
C GLY A 351 16.51 -3.11 -11.45
N SER A 352 16.69 -2.27 -12.47
CA SER A 352 15.77 -1.15 -12.73
C SER A 352 14.37 -1.64 -13.10
N ARG A 353 13.37 -0.81 -12.78
CA ARG A 353 11.95 -1.07 -13.04
C ARG A 353 11.28 0.16 -13.61
N LEU A 354 10.35 -0.03 -14.54
CA LEU A 354 9.55 1.05 -15.11
C LEU A 354 8.22 1.13 -14.36
N ARG A 355 7.83 2.30 -13.85
CA ARG A 355 6.62 2.51 -13.06
C ARG A 355 5.78 3.62 -13.65
N THR A 356 4.47 3.51 -13.50
CA THR A 356 3.51 4.57 -13.81
C THR A 356 2.88 5.06 -12.51
N GLU A 357 2.93 6.37 -12.32
CA GLU A 357 2.35 7.09 -11.18
C GLU A 357 1.26 8.04 -11.70
N GLY A 358 0.47 8.67 -10.83
CA GLY A 358 -0.69 9.48 -11.24
C GLY A 358 -0.36 10.63 -12.21
N GLY A 359 0.89 11.12 -12.22
CA GLY A 359 1.33 12.20 -13.11
C GLY A 359 2.57 11.90 -13.96
N SER A 360 3.17 10.71 -13.88
CA SER A 360 4.43 10.45 -14.58
C SER A 360 4.70 8.96 -14.86
N VAL A 361 5.62 8.71 -15.79
CA VAL A 361 6.24 7.39 -15.98
C VAL A 361 7.71 7.50 -15.62
N LEU A 362 8.17 6.65 -14.71
CA LEU A 362 9.52 6.67 -14.16
C LEU A 362 10.26 5.37 -14.41
N LEU A 363 11.52 5.45 -14.85
CA LEU A 363 12.46 4.35 -14.75
C LEU A 363 13.29 4.55 -13.48
N VAL A 364 13.21 3.60 -12.56
CA VAL A 364 13.82 3.70 -11.23
C VAL A 364 14.80 2.55 -11.04
N ALA A 365 16.00 2.84 -10.53
CA ALA A 365 16.99 1.83 -10.18
C ALA A 365 16.53 0.97 -8.99
N ALA A 366 17.17 -0.18 -8.78
CA ALA A 366 16.94 -0.99 -7.58
C ALA A 366 17.15 -0.22 -6.26
N THR A 367 18.02 0.81 -6.28
CA THR A 367 18.30 1.70 -5.14
C THR A 367 17.20 2.74 -4.88
N GLY A 368 16.19 2.86 -5.76
CA GLY A 368 15.21 3.93 -5.71
C GLY A 368 15.61 5.22 -6.44
N GLN A 369 16.82 5.29 -7.00
CA GLN A 369 17.25 6.45 -7.80
C GLN A 369 16.43 6.54 -9.11
N GLU A 370 15.86 7.71 -9.39
CA GLU A 370 15.26 8.01 -10.70
C GLU A 370 16.34 8.07 -11.78
N LEU A 371 16.15 7.31 -12.87
CA LEU A 371 17.06 7.26 -14.00
C LEU A 371 16.52 7.99 -15.22
N TRP A 372 15.19 8.02 -15.37
CA TRP A 372 14.50 8.64 -16.49
C TRP A 372 13.02 8.87 -16.13
N ARG A 373 12.43 9.96 -16.66
CA ARG A 373 11.01 10.28 -16.47
C ARG A 373 10.35 10.87 -17.71
N VAL A 374 9.03 10.72 -17.80
CA VAL A 374 8.13 11.52 -18.64
C VAL A 374 6.97 12.00 -17.78
N ASP A 375 6.77 13.32 -17.76
CA ASP A 375 5.71 13.96 -16.98
C ASP A 375 4.47 14.25 -17.83
N VAL A 376 3.31 14.16 -17.18
CA VAL A 376 2.06 14.72 -17.69
C VAL A 376 2.15 16.25 -17.58
N PRO A 377 1.79 17.00 -18.65
CA PRO A 377 1.75 18.45 -18.59
C PRO A 377 0.88 18.95 -17.41
N PRO A 378 1.37 19.87 -16.57
CA PRO A 378 0.66 20.32 -15.37
C PRO A 378 -0.76 20.80 -15.62
N GLU A 379 -1.04 21.37 -16.80
CA GLU A 379 -2.37 21.82 -17.21
C GLU A 379 -3.41 20.69 -17.36
N LEU A 380 -2.98 19.44 -17.47
CA LEU A 380 -3.85 18.26 -17.51
C LEU A 380 -4.09 17.68 -16.10
N LEU A 381 -3.19 17.97 -15.16
CA LEU A 381 -3.33 17.60 -13.75
C LEU A 381 -4.31 18.52 -12.99
N VAL A 382 -4.87 19.54 -13.66
CA VAL A 382 -5.66 20.64 -13.10
C VAL A 382 -6.93 20.22 -12.34
N ARG A 383 -7.38 18.96 -12.42
CA ARG A 383 -8.41 18.46 -11.49
C ARG A 383 -7.96 18.44 -10.02
N ARG A 384 -6.66 18.45 -9.73
CA ARG A 384 -6.11 18.67 -8.36
C ARG A 384 -6.02 20.13 -7.94
N ALA A 385 -6.19 21.09 -8.87
CA ALA A 385 -5.96 22.52 -8.61
C ALA A 385 -7.18 23.29 -8.10
N GLU A 386 -8.36 22.65 -8.00
CA GLU A 386 -9.59 23.27 -7.48
C GLU A 386 -9.87 22.97 -6.00
N LEU A 387 -9.15 22.03 -5.39
CA LEU A 387 -9.08 21.89 -3.94
C LEU A 387 -8.05 22.92 -3.45
N ALA A 388 -8.40 23.70 -2.42
CA ALA A 388 -7.61 24.86 -1.99
C ALA A 388 -6.10 24.53 -1.97
N LEU A 389 -5.32 25.09 -2.91
CA LEU A 389 -3.86 24.93 -2.96
C LEU A 389 -3.16 25.73 -1.84
N ASP A 390 -3.93 26.48 -1.04
CA ASP A 390 -3.46 27.27 0.08
C ASP A 390 -3.88 26.62 1.40
N CYS A 391 -2.92 25.99 2.08
CA CYS A 391 -3.17 25.37 3.39
C CYS A 391 -3.61 26.37 4.46
N THR A 392 -3.34 27.67 4.28
CA THR A 392 -3.77 28.71 5.24
C THR A 392 -5.28 28.96 5.21
N ALA A 393 -5.97 28.50 4.16
CA ALA A 393 -7.42 28.62 4.03
C ALA A 393 -8.22 27.52 4.77
N VAL A 394 -7.55 26.49 5.30
CA VAL A 394 -8.20 25.35 5.97
C VAL A 394 -8.31 25.64 7.48
N ASP A 395 -9.40 26.31 7.87
CA ASP A 395 -9.62 26.80 9.24
C ASP A 395 -10.52 25.89 10.10
N ALA A 396 -11.09 24.84 9.51
CA ALA A 396 -11.98 23.88 10.16
C ALA A 396 -11.63 22.42 9.77
N PRO A 397 -12.05 21.42 10.56
CA PRO A 397 -11.98 20.02 10.17
C PRO A 397 -12.61 19.75 8.81
N ILE A 398 -12.00 18.83 8.06
CA ILE A 398 -12.47 18.41 6.73
C ILE A 398 -12.94 16.96 6.78
N PRO A 399 -14.00 16.60 6.03
CA PRO A 399 -14.45 15.22 5.93
C PRO A 399 -13.52 14.39 5.02
N LEU A 400 -13.69 13.07 5.03
CA LEU A 400 -12.81 12.13 4.31
C LEU A 400 -12.78 12.42 2.80
N GLU A 401 -13.91 12.76 2.21
CA GLU A 401 -14.07 13.08 0.79
C GLU A 401 -13.27 14.31 0.33
N ASP A 402 -12.91 15.20 1.26
CA ASP A 402 -12.11 16.40 0.99
C ASP A 402 -10.60 16.15 1.20
N THR A 403 -10.21 14.89 1.40
CA THR A 403 -8.81 14.45 1.52
C THR A 403 -8.34 13.75 0.26
N VAL A 404 -7.01 13.68 0.10
CA VAL A 404 -6.35 12.85 -0.91
C VAL A 404 -5.33 11.95 -0.23
N VAL A 405 -5.04 10.82 -0.86
CA VAL A 405 -3.88 9.99 -0.49
C VAL A 405 -2.72 10.42 -1.38
N THR A 406 -1.56 10.67 -0.76
CA THR A 406 -0.31 11.02 -1.44
C THR A 406 0.25 9.81 -2.20
N GLU A 407 1.22 10.04 -3.08
CA GLU A 407 1.92 8.95 -3.80
C GLU A 407 2.68 8.03 -2.83
N THR A 408 3.04 8.58 -1.67
CA THR A 408 3.69 7.90 -0.54
C THR A 408 2.72 7.25 0.46
N GLY A 409 1.40 7.24 0.19
CA GLY A 409 0.41 6.54 1.01
C GLY A 409 -0.13 7.33 2.20
N VAL A 410 0.11 8.63 2.26
CA VAL A 410 -0.30 9.47 3.40
C VAL A 410 -1.59 10.20 3.04
N ARG A 411 -2.66 10.00 3.82
CA ARG A 411 -3.90 10.75 3.63
C ARG A 411 -3.77 12.15 4.23
N VAL A 412 -3.96 13.21 3.44
CA VAL A 412 -3.86 14.62 3.87
C VAL A 412 -4.84 15.50 3.10
N HIS A 413 -4.93 16.77 3.47
CA HIS A 413 -5.60 17.76 2.64
C HIS A 413 -4.81 17.99 1.34
N PRO A 414 -5.49 18.17 0.18
CA PRO A 414 -4.86 18.37 -1.13
C PRO A 414 -3.74 19.42 -1.17
N CYS A 415 -3.87 20.52 -0.40
CA CYS A 415 -2.85 21.57 -0.32
C CYS A 415 -1.48 21.06 0.18
N LEU A 416 -1.47 20.04 1.03
CA LEU A 416 -0.27 19.55 1.70
C LEU A 416 0.33 18.35 0.95
N ALA A 417 -0.47 17.68 0.11
CA ALA A 417 -0.11 16.41 -0.52
C ALA A 417 1.23 16.45 -1.27
N ALA A 418 1.44 17.46 -2.12
CA ALA A 418 2.69 17.60 -2.86
C ALA A 418 3.90 17.82 -1.93
N GLY A 419 3.73 18.62 -0.87
CA GLY A 419 4.78 18.84 0.12
C GLY A 419 5.15 17.58 0.90
N VAL A 420 4.16 16.73 1.22
CA VAL A 420 4.41 15.43 1.87
C VAL A 420 5.19 14.49 0.96
N ASP A 421 4.78 14.36 -0.30
CA ASP A 421 5.48 13.50 -1.26
C ASP A 421 6.93 13.97 -1.44
N GLU A 422 7.16 15.26 -1.65
CA GLU A 422 8.52 15.80 -1.80
C GLU A 422 9.37 15.64 -0.54
N LEU A 423 8.79 15.83 0.66
CA LEU A 423 9.48 15.63 1.94
C LEU A 423 9.96 14.18 2.10
N LEU A 424 9.05 13.22 1.92
CA LEU A 424 9.34 11.81 2.16
C LEU A 424 10.31 11.26 1.10
N LEU A 425 10.18 11.71 -0.15
CA LEU A 425 11.13 11.38 -1.22
C LEU A 425 12.52 11.98 -0.95
N ALA A 426 12.61 13.24 -0.49
CA ALA A 426 13.88 13.87 -0.14
C ALA A 426 14.56 13.19 1.06
N ALA A 427 13.80 12.85 2.09
CA ALA A 427 14.31 12.12 3.26
C ALA A 427 14.92 10.78 2.84
N ARG A 428 14.19 10.04 1.98
CA ARG A 428 14.66 8.76 1.45
C ARG A 428 15.90 8.90 0.58
N ALA A 429 15.99 9.97 -0.23
CA ALA A 429 17.18 10.27 -1.03
C ALA A 429 18.42 10.51 -0.14
N ASP A 430 18.23 11.05 1.06
CA ASP A 430 19.27 11.25 2.07
C ASP A 430 19.46 10.03 2.99
N GLY A 431 18.81 8.90 2.68
CA GLY A 431 18.96 7.63 3.40
C GLY A 431 18.17 7.54 4.70
N ILE A 432 17.13 8.36 4.85
CA ILE A 432 16.21 8.36 5.99
C ILE A 432 14.86 7.87 5.50
N ASP A 433 14.51 6.62 5.84
CA ASP A 433 13.22 6.03 5.45
C ASP A 433 12.11 6.51 6.40
N LEU A 434 11.61 7.72 6.12
CA LEU A 434 10.49 8.30 6.84
C LEU A 434 9.17 7.74 6.32
N HIS A 435 8.28 7.43 7.26
CA HIS A 435 6.86 7.16 7.00
C HIS A 435 6.03 8.19 7.77
N ALA A 436 4.79 8.42 7.35
CA ALA A 436 3.95 9.45 7.93
C ALA A 436 2.49 9.03 8.05
N TRP A 437 1.83 9.56 9.07
CA TRP A 437 0.38 9.49 9.23
C TRP A 437 -0.23 10.89 9.27
N GLY A 438 -1.26 11.15 8.45
CA GLY A 438 -1.73 12.51 8.17
C GLY A 438 -3.11 12.89 8.74
N TRP A 439 -4.19 12.52 8.06
CA TRP A 439 -5.54 12.96 8.38
C TRP A 439 -6.23 12.04 9.40
N ARG A 440 -7.08 12.64 10.25
CA ARG A 440 -7.91 11.97 11.27
C ARG A 440 -9.31 12.55 11.25
N SER A 441 -10.36 11.75 11.34
CA SER A 441 -11.72 12.28 11.46
C SER A 441 -11.97 12.99 12.80
N ALA A 442 -13.00 13.83 12.84
CA ALA A 442 -13.44 14.47 14.09
C ALA A 442 -13.86 13.44 15.14
N GLU A 443 -14.48 12.34 14.71
CA GLU A 443 -14.91 11.22 15.54
C GLU A 443 -13.70 10.50 16.16
N GLN A 444 -12.64 10.26 15.38
CA GLN A 444 -11.39 9.70 15.90
C GLN A 444 -10.73 10.63 16.92
N GLN A 445 -10.79 11.95 16.72
CA GLN A 445 -10.29 12.91 17.70
C GLN A 445 -11.09 12.87 19.00
N ILE A 446 -12.43 12.79 18.92
CA ILE A 446 -13.32 12.65 20.09
C ILE A 446 -12.98 11.36 20.84
N ALA A 447 -12.87 10.24 20.13
CA ALA A 447 -12.56 8.94 20.72
C ALA A 447 -11.17 8.92 21.35
N LEU A 448 -10.17 9.49 20.67
CA LEU A 448 -8.81 9.61 21.20
C LEU A 448 -8.77 10.46 22.47
N ARG A 449 -9.50 11.58 22.49
CA ARG A 449 -9.59 12.43 23.68
C ARG A 449 -10.31 11.73 24.83
N ALA A 450 -11.38 11.00 24.55
CA ALA A 450 -12.09 10.21 25.57
C ALA A 450 -11.20 9.11 26.17
N ARG A 451 -10.30 8.53 25.38
CA ARG A 451 -9.34 7.50 25.81
C ARG A 451 -8.19 8.06 26.63
N ASN A 452 -7.56 9.14 26.13
CA ASN A 452 -6.31 9.64 26.69
C ASN A 452 -6.52 10.64 27.82
N CYS A 453 -7.71 11.24 27.92
CA CYS A 453 -7.96 12.34 28.83
C CYS A 453 -8.91 11.98 29.97
N HIS A 454 -8.51 12.37 31.17
CA HIS A 454 -9.30 12.18 32.38
C HIS A 454 -9.49 13.52 33.09
N ALA A 455 -10.70 13.75 33.57
CA ALA A 455 -11.00 14.90 34.41
C ALA A 455 -10.38 14.71 35.81
N SER A 456 -9.82 15.77 36.37
CA SER A 456 -9.28 15.74 37.73
C SER A 456 -10.39 15.45 38.73
N GLY A 457 -10.14 14.54 39.67
CA GLY A 457 -11.09 14.23 40.73
C GLY A 457 -11.43 15.42 41.64
N SER A 458 -10.59 16.46 41.67
CA SER A 458 -10.83 17.68 42.45
C SER A 458 -11.56 18.79 41.69
N ASP A 459 -11.49 18.77 40.35
CA ASP A 459 -12.17 19.74 39.48
C ASP A 459 -12.42 19.12 38.10
N PRO A 460 -13.68 18.79 37.75
CA PRO A 460 -14.02 18.19 36.47
C PRO A 460 -13.72 19.07 35.24
N SER A 461 -13.51 20.38 35.43
CA SER A 461 -13.13 21.29 34.34
C SER A 461 -11.65 21.19 33.97
N VAL A 462 -10.82 20.59 34.82
CA VAL A 462 -9.40 20.37 34.58
C VAL A 462 -9.23 18.97 33.97
N VAL A 463 -9.01 18.91 32.67
CA VAL A 463 -8.81 17.67 31.92
C VAL A 463 -7.32 17.47 31.65
N THR A 464 -6.78 16.32 32.08
CA THR A 464 -5.39 15.94 31.84
C THR A 464 -5.33 14.79 30.85
N CYS A 465 -4.50 14.90 29.81
CA CYS A 465 -4.37 13.89 28.75
C CYS A 465 -2.98 13.25 28.77
N HIS A 466 -2.91 11.91 28.67
CA HIS A 466 -1.66 11.18 28.47
C HIS A 466 -1.85 10.07 27.42
N PRO A 467 -1.15 10.15 26.26
CA PRO A 467 -0.33 11.28 25.82
C PRO A 467 -1.16 12.58 25.64
N PRO A 468 -0.52 13.76 25.52
CA PRO A 468 -1.21 15.00 25.14
C PRO A 468 -2.12 14.74 23.93
N THR A 469 -3.34 15.28 23.97
CA THR A 469 -4.33 15.02 22.91
C THR A 469 -5.12 16.29 22.70
N ALA A 470 -5.27 16.72 21.43
CA ALA A 470 -5.99 17.94 21.08
C ALA A 470 -7.48 17.87 21.43
N VAL A 471 -8.12 19.03 21.56
CA VAL A 471 -9.58 19.14 21.69
C VAL A 471 -10.21 18.87 20.32
N PRO A 472 -11.31 18.11 20.19
CA PRO A 472 -12.03 17.97 18.93
C PRO A 472 -12.32 19.30 18.25
N GLY A 473 -12.14 19.33 16.94
CA GLY A 473 -12.23 20.53 16.11
C GLY A 473 -10.97 21.41 16.09
N THR A 474 -9.94 21.07 16.86
CA THR A 474 -8.71 21.88 16.97
C THR A 474 -7.46 21.18 16.46
N SER A 475 -7.51 19.87 16.22
CA SER A 475 -6.38 19.10 15.71
C SER A 475 -6.07 19.46 14.27
N ARG A 476 -4.79 19.54 13.91
CA ARG A 476 -4.38 19.70 12.50
C ARG A 476 -4.57 18.40 11.70
N HIS A 477 -4.55 17.25 12.36
CA HIS A 477 -4.94 15.99 11.73
C HIS A 477 -6.41 16.01 11.30
N GLU A 478 -7.31 16.66 12.05
CA GLU A 478 -8.73 16.84 11.67
C GLU A 478 -8.92 17.67 10.39
N ARG A 479 -7.88 18.41 10.00
CA ARG A 479 -7.85 19.27 8.82
C ARG A 479 -7.00 18.69 7.69
N GLY A 480 -6.36 17.55 7.91
CA GLY A 480 -5.39 16.98 6.97
C GLY A 480 -4.13 17.83 6.81
N LEU A 481 -3.77 18.61 7.83
CA LEU A 481 -2.64 19.56 7.82
C LEU A 481 -1.50 19.20 8.79
N ALA A 482 -1.51 17.99 9.33
CA ALA A 482 -0.47 17.48 10.21
C ALA A 482 0.00 16.10 9.76
N LEU A 483 1.19 15.73 10.24
CA LEU A 483 1.88 14.48 10.06
C LEU A 483 2.46 14.02 11.40
N ASP A 484 2.22 12.76 11.75
CA ASP A 484 3.03 12.04 12.73
C ASP A 484 4.03 11.17 11.98
N LEU A 485 5.32 11.48 12.13
CA LEU A 485 6.41 10.87 11.38
C LEU A 485 7.09 9.74 12.15
N THR A 486 7.41 8.66 11.44
CA THR A 486 8.15 7.51 11.94
C THR A 486 9.41 7.26 11.11
N VAL A 487 10.39 6.60 11.69
CA VAL A 487 11.61 6.10 11.04
C VAL A 487 11.97 4.76 11.64
N ASP A 488 12.37 3.78 10.83
CA ASP A 488 12.69 2.41 11.26
C ASP A 488 11.60 1.81 12.17
N GLY A 489 10.34 2.07 11.81
CA GLY A 489 9.17 1.62 12.54
C GLY A 489 9.01 2.18 13.95
N ARG A 490 9.50 3.38 14.23
CA ARG A 490 9.28 4.08 15.50
C ARG A 490 8.98 5.55 15.27
N VAL A 491 8.17 6.15 16.12
CA VAL A 491 7.97 7.61 16.11
C VAL A 491 9.31 8.33 16.18
N VAL A 492 9.48 9.36 15.36
CA VAL A 492 10.72 10.13 15.32
C VAL A 492 11.02 10.69 16.71
N GLN A 493 12.20 10.34 17.24
CA GLN A 493 12.64 10.77 18.56
C GLN A 493 13.58 11.97 18.48
N ARG A 494 13.47 12.86 19.46
CA ARG A 494 14.36 14.02 19.62
C ARG A 494 15.82 13.55 19.73
N GLY A 495 16.68 14.11 18.88
CA GLY A 495 18.11 13.76 18.83
C GLY A 495 18.46 12.59 17.91
N SER A 496 17.47 12.01 17.20
CA SER A 496 17.73 11.07 16.11
C SER A 496 18.24 11.79 14.86
N ALA A 497 18.88 11.05 13.95
CA ALA A 497 19.29 11.57 12.64
C ALA A 497 18.08 12.04 11.83
N ALA A 498 16.98 11.30 11.87
CA ALA A 498 15.69 11.66 11.26
C ALA A 498 15.15 12.99 11.80
N PHE A 499 15.17 13.18 13.13
CA PHE A 499 14.72 14.45 13.72
C PHE A 499 15.61 15.63 13.32
N ALA A 500 16.93 15.45 13.32
CA ALA A 500 17.86 16.50 12.91
C ALA A 500 17.64 16.88 11.43
N TRP A 501 17.42 15.88 10.57
CA TRP A 501 17.13 16.10 9.17
C TRP A 501 15.80 16.83 8.98
N LEU A 502 14.74 16.42 9.67
CA LEU A 502 13.43 17.09 9.60
C LEU A 502 13.50 18.55 10.05
N VAL A 503 14.25 18.86 11.11
CA VAL A 503 14.46 20.25 11.56
C VAL A 503 15.11 21.12 10.50
N GLU A 504 15.98 20.55 9.67
CA GLU A 504 16.66 21.27 8.60
C GLU A 504 15.79 21.40 7.32
N HIS A 505 14.98 20.38 7.00
CA HIS A 505 14.35 20.25 5.69
C HIS A 505 12.83 20.47 5.69
N ALA A 506 12.10 20.03 6.71
CA ALA A 506 10.64 20.08 6.75
C ALA A 506 10.03 21.49 6.53
N PRO A 507 10.65 22.61 6.99
CA PRO A 507 10.13 23.95 6.70
C PRO A 507 10.07 24.29 5.21
N ALA A 508 10.95 23.71 4.37
CA ALA A 508 10.91 23.90 2.92
C ALA A 508 9.66 23.28 2.28
N TYR A 509 9.06 22.30 2.95
CA TYR A 509 7.84 21.58 2.54
C TYR A 509 6.59 22.07 3.27
N GLY A 510 6.68 23.22 3.96
CA GLY A 510 5.55 23.83 4.64
C GLY A 510 5.17 23.17 5.96
N LEU A 511 6.13 22.51 6.64
CA LEU A 511 5.90 21.83 7.91
C LEU A 511 6.78 22.39 9.02
N GLU A 512 6.18 22.57 10.19
CA GLU A 512 6.81 23.02 11.42
C GLU A 512 6.60 21.97 12.52
N ASN A 513 7.62 21.75 13.36
CA ASN A 513 7.53 20.78 14.46
C ASN A 513 6.76 21.35 15.65
N LEU A 514 5.89 20.54 16.24
CA LEU A 514 5.36 20.80 17.58
C LEU A 514 6.47 20.58 18.62
N PRO A 515 6.92 21.60 19.37
CA PRO A 515 8.09 21.47 20.23
C PRO A 515 7.97 20.40 21.34
N SER A 516 6.75 20.07 21.78
CA SER A 516 6.53 19.02 22.77
C SER A 516 6.64 17.60 22.20
N GLU A 517 6.51 17.42 20.89
CA GLU A 517 6.38 16.11 20.24
C GLU A 517 7.31 16.03 19.02
N ALA A 518 8.41 15.30 19.14
CA ALA A 518 9.44 15.25 18.09
C ALA A 518 8.98 14.60 16.78
N TRP A 519 7.93 13.79 16.85
CA TRP A 519 7.33 13.10 15.71
C TRP A 519 6.23 13.91 15.03
N HIS A 520 5.68 14.94 15.67
CA HIS A 520 4.52 15.67 15.17
C HIS A 520 4.94 16.93 14.39
N TRP A 521 4.44 17.05 13.17
CA TRP A 521 4.75 18.15 12.25
C TRP A 521 3.47 18.62 11.58
N SER A 522 3.24 19.92 11.52
CA SER A 522 2.04 20.48 10.89
C SER A 522 2.34 21.81 10.22
N VAL A 523 1.41 22.33 9.44
CA VAL A 523 1.62 23.59 8.70
C VAL A 523 1.87 24.81 9.58
N ASP A 524 1.60 24.71 10.89
CA ASP A 524 1.79 25.79 11.86
C ASP A 524 2.41 25.34 13.19
N GLY A 525 2.88 24.09 13.28
CA GLY A 525 3.55 23.55 14.46
C GLY A 525 2.63 23.23 15.65
N TRP A 526 1.32 23.06 15.40
CA TRP A 526 0.29 22.72 16.37
C TRP A 526 -0.51 21.46 16.05
#